data_AF-A0A1F3V4S7-F1
#
_entry.id   AF-A0A1F3V4S7-F1
#
_cell.length_a   1.000
_cell.length_b   1.000
_cell.length_c   1.000
_cell.angle_alpha   90.00
_cell.angle_beta   90.00
_cell.angle_gamma   90.00
#
_symmetry.space_group_name_H-M   'P 1'
#
loop_
_entity.id
_entity.type
_entity.pdbx_description
1 polymer ?
#
loop_
_entity_poly.entity_id
_entity_poly.type
_entity_poly.pdbx_seq_one_letter_code
_entity_poly.pdbx_strand_id
1 'polypeptide(L)'
;MSSIRLISYKNINYKIGKEVKINFSILKDRGMKKFIPIYFMWLSINSYSFTITHDEGTSCYDEDQIFKRCVDQRELYQEAMKKAVHSKKELLIIYGYDNCGWSRSMHNLLFLSSKAERFNEKFLIRTIAKSSGNLTGQELIESLIDKGGFADKPSYPFLIIIDPESGNPKKFIKTGDNTERNFDSWDWNGQDLQKVENLLLDLPN
;
A
#
# COMPACT_ATOMS: atom_id res chain seq x y z
N MET A 1 13.94 -35.91 -52.64
CA MET A 1 12.75 -35.13 -52.23
C MET A 1 12.24 -35.71 -50.93
N SER A 2 12.48 -35.04 -49.79
CA SER A 2 12.06 -35.52 -48.47
C SER A 2 10.90 -34.66 -47.98
N SER A 3 9.74 -35.27 -47.72
CA SER A 3 8.58 -34.57 -47.16
C SER A 3 8.75 -34.42 -45.65
N ILE A 4 8.59 -33.19 -45.16
CA ILE A 4 8.55 -32.90 -43.73
C ILE A 4 7.08 -32.90 -43.31
N ARG A 5 6.67 -33.87 -42.49
CA ARG A 5 5.35 -33.84 -41.83
C ARG A 5 5.45 -32.97 -40.57
N LEU A 6 4.69 -31.88 -40.55
CA LEU A 6 4.42 -31.10 -39.35
C LEU A 6 3.47 -31.87 -38.44
N ILE A 7 3.95 -32.26 -37.26
CA ILE A 7 3.11 -32.81 -36.19
C ILE A 7 2.58 -31.63 -35.39
N SER A 8 1.28 -31.36 -35.51
CA SER A 8 0.57 -30.37 -34.70
C SER A 8 0.14 -31.03 -33.38
N TYR A 9 0.66 -30.53 -32.26
CA TYR A 9 0.15 -30.91 -30.94
C TYR A 9 -1.05 -30.02 -30.61
N LYS A 10 -2.25 -30.57 -30.79
CA LYS A 10 -3.49 -29.96 -30.30
C LYS A 10 -3.63 -30.28 -28.80
N ASN A 11 -3.81 -29.22 -28.02
CA ASN A 11 -4.15 -29.18 -26.59
C ASN A 11 -3.00 -29.48 -25.61
N ILE A 12 -2.27 -28.42 -25.25
CA ILE A 12 -1.59 -28.35 -23.96
C ILE A 12 -2.41 -27.39 -23.09
N ASN A 13 -3.16 -27.93 -22.13
CA ASN A 13 -3.78 -27.13 -21.08
C ASN A 13 -2.74 -26.88 -19.99
N TYR A 14 -2.36 -25.62 -19.77
CA TYR A 14 -1.50 -25.23 -18.65
C TYR A 14 -2.33 -24.68 -17.50
N LYS A 15 -2.00 -25.11 -16.28
CA LYS A 15 -2.50 -24.53 -15.03
C LYS A 15 -1.43 -23.56 -14.52
N ILE A 16 -1.81 -22.31 -14.28
CA ILE A 16 -0.91 -21.22 -13.86
C ILE A 16 -0.34 -21.54 -12.46
N GLY A 17 0.98 -21.39 -12.30
CA GLY A 17 1.66 -21.48 -11.00
C GLY A 17 2.68 -22.61 -10.80
N LYS A 18 3.12 -23.34 -11.85
CA LYS A 18 4.26 -24.28 -11.73
C LYS A 18 5.30 -24.05 -12.82
N GLU A 19 6.57 -24.11 -12.40
CA GLU A 19 7.76 -24.04 -13.23
C GLU A 19 7.70 -25.09 -14.37
N VAL A 20 7.79 -24.66 -15.63
CA VAL A 20 7.83 -25.58 -16.77
C VAL A 20 9.28 -25.97 -17.03
N LYS A 21 9.70 -27.11 -16.47
CA LYS A 21 10.98 -27.73 -16.85
C LYS A 21 10.80 -28.52 -18.15
N ILE A 22 11.25 -27.94 -19.26
CA ILE A 22 11.33 -28.65 -20.54
C ILE A 22 12.51 -29.61 -20.48
N ASN A 23 12.23 -30.90 -20.39
CA ASN A 23 13.27 -31.93 -20.34
C ASN A 23 13.71 -32.29 -21.77
N PHE A 24 14.92 -31.86 -22.16
CA PHE A 24 15.47 -32.08 -23.50
C PHE A 24 15.95 -33.51 -23.77
N SER A 25 15.75 -34.46 -22.84
CA SER A 25 16.14 -35.85 -23.02
C SER A 25 15.45 -36.56 -24.20
N ILE A 26 14.29 -36.07 -24.65
CA ILE A 26 13.53 -36.64 -25.77
C ILE A 26 14.19 -36.39 -27.14
N LEU A 27 15.13 -35.44 -27.25
CA LEU A 27 15.80 -35.14 -28.53
C LEU A 27 17.06 -35.97 -28.79
N LYS A 28 17.50 -36.81 -27.86
CA LYS A 28 18.75 -37.58 -27.99
C LYS A 28 18.59 -38.93 -28.71
N ASP A 29 17.40 -39.54 -28.66
CA ASP A 29 17.16 -40.89 -29.22
C ASP A 29 16.94 -40.95 -30.73
N ARG A 30 17.07 -39.82 -31.44
CA ARG A 30 16.93 -39.76 -32.91
C ARG A 30 18.23 -39.52 -33.67
N GLY A 31 19.39 -39.69 -33.02
CA GLY A 31 20.68 -39.72 -33.73
C GLY A 31 21.06 -38.42 -34.44
N MET A 32 20.53 -37.26 -34.02
CA MET A 32 20.91 -35.96 -34.59
C MET A 32 22.31 -35.55 -34.09
N LYS A 33 23.34 -36.04 -34.76
CA LYS A 33 24.71 -35.55 -34.61
C LYS A 33 24.83 -34.18 -35.29
N LYS A 34 25.13 -33.17 -34.48
CA LYS A 34 25.69 -31.86 -34.87
C LYS A 34 24.93 -31.12 -35.97
N PHE A 35 24.01 -30.23 -35.59
CA PHE A 35 23.79 -29.00 -36.35
C PHE A 35 23.25 -27.93 -35.39
N ILE A 36 24.15 -27.03 -34.97
CA ILE A 36 23.78 -25.67 -34.57
C ILE A 36 23.73 -24.89 -35.89
N PRO A 37 22.57 -24.31 -36.24
CA PRO A 37 22.64 -22.91 -36.64
C PRO A 37 21.46 -22.13 -36.06
N ILE A 38 21.77 -21.04 -35.34
CA ILE A 38 21.49 -19.60 -35.58
C ILE A 38 20.32 -19.22 -36.56
N TYR A 39 19.43 -20.12 -36.93
CA TYR A 39 18.33 -19.92 -37.88
C TYR A 39 16.94 -20.00 -37.23
N PHE A 40 16.87 -19.92 -35.90
CA PHE A 40 15.62 -19.73 -35.16
C PHE A 40 15.35 -18.25 -34.83
N MET A 41 16.01 -17.35 -35.56
CA MET A 41 15.88 -15.92 -35.39
C MET A 41 15.54 -15.29 -36.74
N TRP A 42 14.50 -15.78 -37.45
CA TRP A 42 13.86 -15.02 -38.55
C TRP A 42 12.64 -15.70 -39.17
N LEU A 43 11.68 -16.19 -38.38
CA LEU A 43 10.39 -16.62 -38.96
C LEU A 43 9.21 -16.16 -38.10
N SER A 44 8.39 -15.31 -38.74
CA SER A 44 6.98 -14.99 -38.46
C SER A 44 6.67 -14.19 -37.20
N ILE A 45 7.01 -12.90 -37.25
CA ILE A 45 6.18 -11.82 -36.70
C ILE A 45 4.91 -11.75 -37.58
N ASN A 46 3.98 -12.71 -37.42
CA ASN A 46 2.62 -12.57 -37.90
C ASN A 46 1.79 -12.11 -36.71
N SER A 47 1.53 -10.80 -36.65
CA SER A 47 0.33 -10.15 -36.10
C SER A 47 -0.39 -10.83 -34.92
N TYR A 48 0.34 -11.32 -33.94
CA TYR A 48 -0.17 -11.36 -32.59
C TYR A 48 0.18 -10.01 -32.00
N SER A 49 -0.80 -9.10 -31.98
CA SER A 49 -0.86 -8.08 -30.96
C SER A 49 -0.94 -8.81 -29.64
N PHE A 50 0.21 -9.27 -29.14
CA PHE A 50 0.31 -9.70 -27.77
C PHE A 50 0.20 -8.40 -26.99
N THR A 51 -0.98 -8.11 -26.47
CA THR A 51 -1.08 -7.18 -25.36
C THR A 51 -0.22 -7.82 -24.30
N ILE A 52 1.00 -7.30 -24.13
CA ILE A 52 1.68 -7.42 -22.85
C ILE A 52 0.74 -6.64 -21.93
N THR A 53 -0.25 -7.33 -21.37
CA THR A 53 -0.75 -6.93 -20.07
C THR A 53 0.52 -7.03 -19.25
N HIS A 54 1.16 -5.88 -19.03
CA HIS A 54 1.83 -5.70 -17.75
C HIS A 54 0.73 -6.07 -16.77
N ASP A 55 0.75 -7.32 -16.31
CA ASP A 55 0.41 -7.55 -14.92
C ASP A 55 1.36 -6.58 -14.24
N GLU A 56 0.85 -5.39 -13.95
CA GLU A 56 1.31 -4.57 -12.86
C GLU A 56 1.05 -5.42 -11.60
N GLY A 57 1.74 -6.57 -11.51
CA GLY A 57 2.31 -7.06 -10.28
C GLY A 57 3.24 -5.96 -9.81
N THR A 58 2.61 -4.88 -9.37
CA THR A 58 3.17 -3.81 -8.61
C THR A 58 3.71 -4.56 -7.43
N SER A 59 5.01 -4.87 -7.47
CA SER A 59 5.70 -5.52 -6.37
C SER A 59 5.43 -4.60 -5.20
N CYS A 60 4.51 -5.03 -4.34
CA CYS A 60 4.02 -4.19 -3.29
C CYS A 60 5.16 -4.14 -2.27
N TYR A 61 5.94 -3.06 -2.32
CA TYR A 61 7.17 -2.89 -1.56
C TYR A 61 6.95 -1.82 -0.49
N ASP A 62 6.87 -2.29 0.75
CA ASP A 62 6.64 -1.49 1.96
C ASP A 62 7.89 -1.39 2.85
N GLU A 63 9.03 -1.93 2.41
CA GLU A 63 10.27 -1.81 3.16
C GLU A 63 10.60 -0.31 3.32
N ASP A 64 10.91 0.09 4.55
CA ASP A 64 11.19 1.47 4.96
C ASP A 64 10.04 2.50 4.82
N GLN A 65 8.81 2.08 4.49
CA GLN A 65 7.66 2.98 4.41
C GLN A 65 7.03 3.25 5.78
N ILE A 66 6.72 4.52 6.07
CA ILE A 66 5.94 4.93 7.26
C ILE A 66 4.48 4.49 7.08
N PHE A 67 3.97 4.61 5.85
CA PHE A 67 2.60 4.30 5.47
C PHE A 67 2.57 3.06 4.59
N LYS A 68 2.77 1.90 5.22
CA LYS A 68 2.74 0.57 4.60
C LYS A 68 1.43 0.33 3.86
N ARG A 69 1.48 0.06 2.55
CA ARG A 69 0.32 -0.15 1.66
C ARG A 69 -0.01 -1.64 1.46
N CYS A 70 0.98 -2.50 1.57
CA CYS A 70 0.99 -3.91 1.21
C CYS A 70 0.63 -4.85 2.36
N VAL A 71 0.09 -4.28 3.43
CA VAL A 71 -0.37 -4.99 4.63
C VAL A 71 -1.87 -4.73 4.78
N ASP A 72 -2.60 -5.70 5.34
CA ASP A 72 -4.03 -5.51 5.60
C ASP A 72 -4.23 -4.47 6.69
N GLN A 73 -4.68 -3.27 6.27
CA GLN A 73 -4.89 -2.13 7.14
C GLN A 73 -6.02 -2.39 8.14
N ARG A 74 -7.01 -3.24 7.81
CA ARG A 74 -8.09 -3.61 8.72
C ARG A 74 -7.58 -4.49 9.84
N GLU A 75 -6.71 -5.46 9.54
CA GLU A 75 -6.10 -6.31 10.55
C GLU A 75 -5.23 -5.47 11.49
N LEU A 76 -4.35 -4.62 10.95
CA LEU A 76 -3.54 -3.70 11.75
C LEU A 76 -4.37 -2.77 12.64
N TYR A 77 -5.49 -2.26 12.12
CA TYR A 77 -6.44 -1.46 12.89
C TYR A 77 -7.05 -2.27 14.04
N GLN A 78 -7.52 -3.49 13.79
CA GLN A 78 -8.12 -4.34 14.82
C GLN A 78 -7.11 -4.72 15.91
N GLU A 79 -5.86 -5.02 15.55
CA GLU A 79 -4.79 -5.25 16.50
C GLU A 79 -4.51 -4.02 17.36
N ALA A 80 -4.46 -2.84 16.73
CA ALA A 80 -4.26 -1.58 17.42
C ALA A 80 -5.41 -1.28 18.38
N MET A 81 -6.66 -1.50 17.97
CA MET A 81 -7.84 -1.36 18.82
C MET A 81 -7.75 -2.24 20.08
N LYS A 82 -7.44 -3.53 19.92
CA LYS A 82 -7.24 -4.45 21.06
C LYS A 82 -6.15 -3.97 22.00
N LYS A 83 -5.02 -3.51 21.44
CA LYS A 83 -3.91 -2.99 22.23
C LYS A 83 -4.27 -1.68 22.95
N ALA A 84 -5.02 -0.81 22.30
CA ALA A 84 -5.51 0.45 22.85
C ALA A 84 -6.42 0.21 24.06
N VAL A 85 -7.41 -0.71 23.93
CA VAL A 85 -8.24 -1.19 25.06
C VAL A 85 -7.38 -1.68 26.22
N HIS A 86 -6.46 -2.62 25.93
CA HIS A 86 -5.61 -3.20 26.98
C HIS A 86 -4.75 -2.16 27.70
N SER A 87 -4.20 -1.20 26.94
CA SER A 87 -3.37 -0.12 27.49
C SER A 87 -4.17 1.04 28.08
N LYS A 88 -5.51 1.02 28.01
CA LYS A 88 -6.41 2.12 28.41
C LYS A 88 -6.04 3.45 27.75
N LYS A 89 -5.71 3.42 26.47
CA LYS A 89 -5.34 4.60 25.67
C LYS A 89 -6.29 4.77 24.52
N GLU A 90 -6.54 6.02 24.12
CA GLU A 90 -7.26 6.28 22.88
C GLU A 90 -6.41 5.84 21.68
N LEU A 91 -7.06 5.44 20.58
CA LEU A 91 -6.35 5.13 19.34
C LEU A 91 -6.27 6.40 18.49
N LEU A 92 -5.06 6.86 18.20
CA LEU A 92 -4.79 7.97 17.27
C LEU A 92 -4.32 7.40 15.94
N ILE A 93 -5.13 7.53 14.90
CA ILE A 93 -4.78 7.17 13.53
C ILE A 93 -4.26 8.39 12.79
N ILE A 94 -3.12 8.23 12.12
CA ILE A 94 -2.61 9.13 11.09
C ILE A 94 -2.95 8.50 9.74
N TYR A 95 -3.83 9.13 8.95
CA TYR A 95 -4.09 8.69 7.59
C TYR A 95 -3.33 9.55 6.59
N GLY A 96 -2.50 8.91 5.76
CA GLY A 96 -1.55 9.61 4.89
C GLY A 96 -0.80 8.68 3.96
N TYR A 97 0.26 9.17 3.31
CA TYR A 97 1.10 8.37 2.43
C TYR A 97 2.52 8.94 2.38
N ASP A 98 3.51 8.12 2.08
CA ASP A 98 4.93 8.52 2.18
C ASP A 98 5.34 9.66 1.25
N ASN A 99 4.74 9.79 0.07
CA ASN A 99 5.07 10.91 -0.85
C ASN A 99 4.41 12.23 -0.46
N CYS A 100 3.83 12.33 0.73
CA CYS A 100 3.26 13.56 1.27
C CYS A 100 4.16 14.10 2.38
N GLY A 101 4.77 15.27 2.15
CA GLY A 101 5.56 15.95 3.17
C GLY A 101 4.77 16.24 4.46
N TRP A 102 3.45 16.48 4.36
CA TRP A 102 2.58 16.72 5.53
C TRP A 102 2.47 15.43 6.35
N SER A 103 2.26 14.28 5.68
CA SER A 103 2.13 12.99 6.34
C SER A 103 3.42 12.62 7.09
N ARG A 104 4.59 12.86 6.49
CA ARG A 104 5.89 12.66 7.15
C ARG A 104 6.11 13.61 8.33
N SER A 105 5.77 14.88 8.18
CA SER A 105 5.92 15.88 9.25
C SER A 105 5.03 15.54 10.44
N MET A 106 3.80 15.08 10.18
CA MET A 106 2.87 14.61 11.21
C MET A 106 3.41 13.38 11.94
N HIS A 107 3.95 12.42 11.20
CA HIS A 107 4.63 11.27 11.80
C HIS A 107 5.81 11.71 12.68
N ASN A 108 6.67 12.61 12.19
CA ASN A 108 7.83 13.08 12.95
C ASN A 108 7.41 13.83 14.22
N LEU A 109 6.36 14.64 14.16
CA LEU A 109 5.78 15.30 15.34
C LEU A 109 5.37 14.26 16.39
N LEU A 110 4.72 13.18 15.98
CA LEU A 110 4.13 12.21 16.90
C LEU A 110 5.12 11.15 17.41
N PHE A 111 6.15 10.82 16.63
CA PHE A 111 7.08 9.72 16.94
C PHE A 111 8.51 10.16 17.25
N LEU A 112 8.97 11.30 16.71
CA LEU A 112 10.38 11.70 16.77
C LEU A 112 10.60 13.04 17.49
N SER A 113 9.55 13.79 17.80
CA SER A 113 9.68 15.05 18.53
C SER A 113 10.05 14.83 20.00
N SER A 114 10.54 15.87 20.66
CA SER A 114 10.77 15.86 22.11
C SER A 114 9.49 15.68 22.94
N LYS A 115 8.31 15.69 22.31
CA LYS A 115 6.99 15.51 22.93
C LYS A 115 6.36 14.15 22.61
N ALA A 116 7.04 13.29 21.84
CA ALA A 116 6.54 11.97 21.45
C ALA A 116 6.12 11.12 22.67
N GLU A 117 6.86 11.18 23.78
CA GLU A 117 6.49 10.48 25.02
C GLU A 117 5.13 10.91 25.55
N ARG A 118 4.84 12.22 25.59
CA ARG A 118 3.55 12.76 26.04
C ARG A 118 2.39 12.32 25.17
N PHE A 119 2.62 12.20 23.85
CA PHE A 119 1.61 11.64 22.96
C PHE A 119 1.42 10.15 23.20
N ASN A 120 2.50 9.40 23.38
CA ASN A 120 2.45 7.96 23.65
C ASN A 120 1.82 7.64 25.01
N GLU A 121 1.88 8.52 26.00
CA GLU A 121 1.17 8.36 27.28
C GLU A 121 -0.35 8.38 27.08
N LYS A 122 -0.86 9.27 26.23
CA LYS A 122 -2.30 9.46 25.97
C LYS A 122 -2.86 8.52 24.91
N PHE A 123 -2.09 8.31 23.85
CA PHE A 123 -2.56 7.66 22.63
C PHE A 123 -1.75 6.42 22.31
N LEU A 124 -2.42 5.38 21.81
CA LEU A 124 -1.79 4.41 20.95
C LEU A 124 -1.81 4.96 19.52
N ILE A 125 -0.64 5.25 18.95
CA ILE A 125 -0.55 5.91 17.64
C ILE A 125 -0.33 4.88 16.53
N ARG A 126 -1.06 5.02 15.41
CA ARG A 126 -0.92 4.16 14.21
C ARG A 126 -1.00 4.96 12.93
N THR A 127 -0.28 4.51 11.92
CA THR A 127 -0.38 5.02 10.55
C THR A 127 -1.27 4.09 9.73
N ILE A 128 -2.13 4.67 8.89
CA ILE A 128 -2.91 3.95 7.89
C ILE A 128 -2.59 4.57 6.54
N ALA A 129 -2.26 3.74 5.56
CA ALA A 129 -1.84 4.22 4.25
C ALA A 129 -3.03 4.55 3.35
N LYS A 130 -3.00 5.74 2.75
CA LYS A 130 -3.82 6.09 1.60
C LYS A 130 -3.32 5.27 0.42
N SER A 131 -4.10 4.28 0.02
CA SER A 131 -3.79 3.43 -1.12
C SER A 131 -4.68 3.74 -2.31
N SER A 132 -4.12 3.64 -3.51
CA SER A 132 -4.85 3.58 -4.77
C SER A 132 -4.90 2.13 -5.22
N GLY A 133 -6.04 1.43 -5.07
CA GLY A 133 -6.21 0.03 -5.50
C GLY A 133 -7.02 -0.82 -4.51
N ASN A 134 -6.93 -2.16 -4.62
CA ASN A 134 -7.64 -3.17 -3.81
C ASN A 134 -7.18 -3.26 -2.34
N LEU A 135 -6.82 -2.14 -1.72
CA LEU A 135 -6.17 -2.13 -0.41
C LEU A 135 -7.06 -1.47 0.64
N THR A 136 -7.25 -2.18 1.74
CA THR A 136 -8.31 -2.01 2.75
C THR A 136 -8.28 -0.69 3.53
N GLY A 137 -7.22 0.11 3.37
CA GLY A 137 -7.01 1.37 4.10
C GLY A 137 -8.04 2.44 3.75
N GLN A 138 -8.33 2.66 2.47
CA GLN A 138 -9.30 3.69 2.07
C GLN A 138 -10.70 3.34 2.56
N GLU A 139 -11.15 2.11 2.33
CA GLU A 139 -12.46 1.64 2.78
C GLU A 139 -12.62 1.69 4.30
N LEU A 140 -11.57 1.31 5.05
CA LEU A 140 -11.55 1.42 6.50
C LEU A 140 -11.79 2.87 6.93
N ILE A 141 -11.06 3.81 6.32
CA ILE A 141 -11.14 5.22 6.69
C ILE A 141 -12.47 5.84 6.28
N GLU A 142 -13.01 5.51 5.11
CA GLU A 142 -14.35 5.93 4.68
C GLU A 142 -15.41 5.41 5.65
N SER A 143 -15.34 4.14 6.05
CA SER A 143 -16.24 3.59 7.06
C SER A 143 -16.16 4.32 8.40
N LEU A 144 -14.95 4.72 8.82
CA LEU A 144 -14.76 5.50 10.05
C LEU A 144 -15.32 6.92 9.90
N ILE A 145 -15.14 7.58 8.76
CA ILE A 145 -15.72 8.91 8.49
C ILE A 145 -17.25 8.84 8.57
N ASP A 146 -17.85 7.87 7.89
CA ASP A 146 -19.30 7.68 7.86
C ASP A 146 -19.86 7.39 9.25
N LYS A 147 -19.20 6.49 10.00
CA LYS A 147 -19.59 6.14 11.38
C LYS A 147 -19.51 7.35 12.31
N GLY A 148 -18.57 8.25 12.06
CA GLY A 148 -18.38 9.47 12.83
C GLY A 148 -19.35 10.60 12.48
N GLY A 149 -20.09 10.50 11.38
CA GLY A 149 -21.04 11.54 10.94
C GLY A 149 -20.35 12.83 10.46
N PHE A 150 -19.13 12.74 9.93
CA PHE A 150 -18.37 13.91 9.48
C PHE A 150 -18.76 14.28 8.05
N ALA A 151 -19.44 15.43 7.88
CA ALA A 151 -19.98 15.86 6.59
C ALA A 151 -18.91 16.19 5.53
N ASP A 152 -17.73 16.64 5.95
CA ASP A 152 -16.63 16.97 5.04
C ASP A 152 -15.58 15.87 5.02
N LYS A 153 -15.23 15.37 3.84
CA LYS A 153 -14.05 14.50 3.67
C LYS A 153 -12.78 15.33 3.94
N PRO A 154 -12.00 15.00 4.98
CA PRO A 154 -10.82 15.79 5.30
C PRO A 154 -9.71 15.63 4.25
N SER A 155 -8.97 16.71 4.01
CA SER A 155 -7.74 16.72 3.22
C SER A 155 -6.65 15.91 3.91
N TYR A 156 -5.77 15.27 3.13
CA TYR A 156 -4.69 14.45 3.69
C TYR A 156 -3.43 15.26 4.01
N PRO A 157 -2.67 14.85 5.04
CA PRO A 157 -3.04 13.87 6.06
C PRO A 157 -4.12 14.41 6.99
N PHE A 158 -4.79 13.51 7.68
CA PHE A 158 -5.60 13.90 8.83
C PHE A 158 -5.45 12.89 9.94
N LEU A 159 -5.88 13.30 11.13
CA LEU A 159 -5.88 12.45 12.31
C LEU A 159 -7.30 12.06 12.68
N ILE A 160 -7.45 10.84 13.18
CA ILE A 160 -8.68 10.34 13.77
C ILE A 160 -8.37 9.87 15.19
N ILE A 161 -9.12 10.38 16.17
CA ILE A 161 -9.11 9.86 17.54
C ILE A 161 -10.29 8.93 17.68
N ILE A 162 -10.03 7.71 18.13
CA ILE A 162 -11.02 6.64 18.23
C ILE A 162 -11.08 6.17 19.67
N ASP A 163 -12.31 6.03 20.17
CA ASP A 163 -12.59 5.34 21.41
C ASP A 163 -12.36 3.83 21.22
N PRO A 164 -11.36 3.22 21.87
CA PRO A 164 -11.03 1.82 21.64
C PRO A 164 -12.15 0.86 22.11
N GLU A 165 -12.97 1.27 23.09
CA GLU A 165 -14.06 0.45 23.63
C GLU A 165 -15.26 0.36 22.67
N SER A 166 -15.69 1.50 22.14
CA SER A 166 -16.84 1.56 21.22
C SER A 166 -16.45 1.41 19.74
N GLY A 167 -15.17 1.59 19.41
CA GLY A 167 -14.70 1.71 18.04
C GLY A 167 -15.31 2.88 17.28
N ASN A 168 -15.87 3.87 17.98
CA ASN A 168 -16.42 5.07 17.39
C ASN A 168 -15.33 6.15 17.31
N PRO A 169 -15.21 6.85 16.19
CA PRO A 169 -14.40 8.06 16.14
C PRO A 169 -14.95 9.11 17.11
N LYS A 170 -14.08 9.66 17.96
CA LYS A 170 -14.38 10.78 18.86
C LYS A 170 -14.14 12.13 18.18
N LYS A 171 -13.06 12.23 17.37
CA LYS A 171 -12.64 13.50 16.78
C LYS A 171 -11.84 13.28 15.50
N PHE A 172 -12.09 14.13 14.51
CA PHE A 172 -11.25 14.28 13.33
C PHE A 172 -10.48 15.59 13.42
N ILE A 173 -9.17 15.52 13.19
CA ILE A 173 -8.30 16.70 13.16
C ILE A 173 -7.85 16.90 11.73
N LYS A 174 -8.45 17.89 11.08
CA LYS A 174 -8.00 18.41 9.78
C LYS A 174 -6.64 19.08 9.99
N THR A 175 -5.64 18.74 9.17
CA THR A 175 -4.29 19.30 9.31
C THR A 175 -4.04 20.52 8.43
N GLY A 176 -5.04 20.94 7.64
CA GLY A 176 -5.06 22.22 6.92
C GLY A 176 -6.07 22.22 5.76
N ASP A 177 -6.63 23.38 5.43
CA ASP A 177 -7.63 23.54 4.35
C ASP A 177 -7.03 23.62 2.93
N ASN A 178 -5.73 23.36 2.77
CA ASN A 178 -5.03 23.64 1.52
C ASN A 178 -5.09 22.43 0.57
N THR A 179 -6.15 22.34 -0.21
CA THR A 179 -6.27 21.41 -1.35
C THR A 179 -5.26 21.67 -2.48
N GLU A 180 -4.45 22.76 -2.43
CA GLU A 180 -3.67 23.22 -3.59
C GLU A 180 -2.26 23.78 -3.29
N ARG A 181 -1.72 23.66 -2.06
CA ARG A 181 -0.33 24.10 -1.83
C ARG A 181 0.64 23.04 -2.36
N ASN A 182 1.46 23.44 -3.34
CA ASN A 182 2.51 22.68 -4.00
C ASN A 182 3.02 21.50 -3.17
N PHE A 183 2.75 20.28 -3.65
CA PHE A 183 3.22 19.02 -3.08
C PHE A 183 4.75 18.99 -2.89
N ASP A 184 5.47 19.87 -3.59
CA ASP A 184 6.93 19.94 -3.63
C ASP A 184 7.53 21.04 -2.74
N SER A 185 6.75 21.94 -2.13
CA SER A 185 7.33 22.92 -1.21
C SER A 185 7.52 22.28 0.17
N TRP A 186 8.75 21.87 0.45
CA TRP A 186 9.23 21.44 1.77
C TRP A 186 9.27 22.60 2.78
N ASP A 187 8.82 23.81 2.43
CA ASP A 187 8.80 24.98 3.31
C ASP A 187 7.48 25.03 4.09
N TRP A 188 7.60 24.61 5.33
CA TRP A 188 6.51 24.50 6.29
C TRP A 188 6.37 25.78 7.10
N ASN A 189 5.13 26.24 7.27
CA ASN A 189 4.81 27.16 8.36
C ASN A 189 4.63 26.33 9.64
N GLY A 190 5.66 26.29 10.50
CA GLY A 190 5.64 25.55 11.78
C GLY A 190 4.43 25.85 12.68
N GLN A 191 3.69 26.93 12.41
CA GLN A 191 2.44 27.26 13.10
C GLN A 191 1.36 26.18 12.98
N ASP A 192 1.19 25.51 11.84
CA ASP A 192 0.09 24.54 11.68
C ASP A 192 0.38 23.22 12.41
N LEU A 193 1.63 22.76 12.40
CA LEU A 193 2.07 21.64 13.24
C LEU A 193 1.93 21.99 14.73
N GLN A 194 2.29 23.22 15.13
CA GLN A 194 2.12 23.69 16.50
C GLN A 194 0.65 23.70 16.94
N LYS A 195 -0.27 24.06 16.03
CA LYS A 195 -1.72 24.00 16.32
C LYS A 195 -2.18 22.57 16.55
N VAL A 196 -1.78 21.62 15.71
CA VAL A 196 -2.12 20.19 15.89
C VAL A 196 -1.52 19.67 17.19
N GLU A 197 -0.27 20.00 17.48
CA GLU A 197 0.41 19.65 18.72
C GLU A 197 -0.37 20.15 19.94
N ASN A 198 -0.68 21.44 20.00
CA ASN A 198 -1.43 22.03 21.11
C ASN A 198 -2.80 21.37 21.24
N LEU A 199 -3.51 21.19 20.12
CA LEU A 199 -4.82 20.54 20.09
C LEU A 199 -4.77 19.13 20.70
N LEU A 200 -3.74 18.34 20.39
CA LEU A 200 -3.58 16.99 20.92
C LEU A 200 -3.17 16.99 22.40
N LEU A 201 -2.34 17.94 22.82
CA LEU A 201 -1.90 18.05 24.21
C LEU A 201 -3.01 18.56 25.14
N ASP A 202 -3.90 19.41 24.64
CA ASP A 202 -5.01 20.00 25.40
C ASP A 202 -6.23 19.08 25.54
N LEU A 203 -6.23 17.92 24.86
CA LEU A 203 -7.29 16.93 25.05
C LEU A 203 -7.24 16.35 26.48
N PRO A 204 -8.41 16.15 27.12
CA PRO A 204 -8.48 15.50 28.42
C PRO A 204 -7.94 14.07 28.34
N ASN A 205 -7.37 13.60 29.46
CA ASN A 205 -6.95 12.20 29.62
C ASN A 205 -8.15 11.30 29.88
#